data_AF-A0A350C4C6-F1
#
_entry.id   AF-A0A350C4C6-F1
#
_cell.length_a   1.000
_cell.length_b   1.000
_cell.length_c   1.000
_cell.angle_alpha   90.00
_cell.angle_beta   90.00
_cell.angle_gamma   90.00
#
_symmetry.space_group_name_H-M   'P 1'
#
loop_
_entity.id
_entity.type
_entity.pdbx_description
1 polymer ?
#
loop_
_entity_poly.entity_id
_entity_poly.type
_entity_poly.pdbx_seq_one_letter_code
_entity_poly.pdbx_strand_id
1 'polypeptide(L)'
;MKNFTLILLSFLTIQLSAQDFYDLYTLQTIKITFAESNWDQLLDTEKAGNEGYTMAQSVAINGEVYDSVGVKYKGNSTYQTNQVKNPFHIELDTYKEHDHQGYKDIKLSNVAKDPSFLREVLSYDILGNY
;
A
#
# COMPACT_ATOMS: atom_id res chain seq x y z
N MET A 1 -43.86 -21.84 -27.17
CA MET A 1 -42.78 -20.86 -27.46
C MET A 1 -42.60 -19.87 -26.29
N LYS A 2 -42.42 -20.35 -25.05
CA LYS A 2 -42.35 -19.48 -23.85
C LYS A 2 -41.12 -19.73 -22.97
N ASN A 3 -40.29 -20.73 -23.29
CA ASN A 3 -39.21 -21.19 -22.42
C ASN A 3 -37.81 -20.85 -22.98
N PHE A 4 -37.74 -20.12 -24.10
CA PHE A 4 -36.46 -19.79 -24.74
C PHE A 4 -35.84 -18.48 -24.25
N THR A 5 -36.60 -17.66 -23.53
CA THR A 5 -36.16 -16.33 -23.09
C THR A 5 -35.34 -16.36 -21.79
N LEU A 6 -35.29 -17.48 -21.08
CA LEU A 6 -34.58 -17.56 -19.78
C LEU A 6 -33.08 -17.92 -19.90
N ILE A 7 -32.62 -18.42 -21.05
CA ILE A 7 -31.22 -18.88 -21.24
C ILE A 7 -30.31 -17.74 -21.72
N LEU A 8 -30.86 -16.62 -22.20
CA LEU A 8 -30.07 -15.51 -22.73
C LEU A 8 -29.54 -14.54 -21.65
N LEU A 9 -30.02 -14.64 -20.40
CA LEU A 9 -29.64 -13.71 -19.32
C LEU A 9 -28.40 -14.14 -18.50
N SER A 10 -27.84 -15.33 -18.75
CA SER A 10 -26.77 -15.91 -17.91
C SER A 10 -25.34 -15.61 -18.37
N PHE A 11 -25.13 -14.76 -19.37
CA PHE A 11 -23.78 -14.48 -19.92
C PHE A 11 -23.28 -13.04 -19.77
N LEU A 12 -24.00 -12.18 -19.06
CA LEU A 12 -23.48 -10.85 -18.72
C LEU A 12 -22.71 -10.90 -17.41
N THR A 13 -21.56 -11.59 -17.39
CA THR A 13 -20.56 -11.36 -16.36
C THR A 13 -19.93 -10.00 -16.67
N ILE A 14 -20.43 -8.96 -16.02
CA ILE A 14 -19.77 -7.65 -16.00
C ILE A 14 -18.40 -7.91 -15.36
N GLN A 15 -17.34 -7.88 -16.17
CA GLN A 15 -15.97 -7.83 -15.67
C GLN A 15 -15.83 -6.47 -14.98
N LEU A 16 -16.13 -6.44 -13.69
CA LEU A 16 -15.76 -5.33 -12.82
C LEU A 16 -14.24 -5.40 -12.70
N SER A 17 -13.51 -4.64 -13.51
CA SER A 17 -12.11 -4.39 -13.23
C SER A 17 -12.05 -3.58 -11.94
N ALA A 18 -11.43 -4.15 -10.91
CA ALA A 18 -10.99 -3.36 -9.77
C ALA A 18 -10.07 -2.24 -10.29
N GLN A 19 -10.10 -1.07 -9.64
CA GLN A 19 -9.17 0.01 -9.95
C GLN A 19 -7.74 -0.48 -9.71
N ASP A 20 -6.85 -0.14 -10.63
CA ASP A 20 -5.42 -0.43 -10.51
C ASP A 20 -4.85 0.31 -9.29
N PHE A 21 -3.99 -0.35 -8.52
CA PHE A 21 -3.41 0.20 -7.31
C PHE A 21 -2.60 1.48 -7.56
N TYR A 22 -1.98 1.64 -8.73
CA TYR A 22 -1.23 2.82 -9.12
C TYR A 22 -1.96 3.73 -10.12
N ASP A 23 -3.27 3.57 -10.30
CA ASP A 23 -4.08 4.54 -11.05
C ASP A 23 -4.06 5.91 -10.36
N LEU A 24 -3.57 6.93 -11.09
CA LEU A 24 -3.38 8.29 -10.60
C LEU A 24 -4.69 9.00 -10.24
N TYR A 25 -5.82 8.53 -10.74
CA TYR A 25 -7.13 9.12 -10.50
C TYR A 25 -7.90 8.43 -9.38
N THR A 26 -7.30 7.43 -8.74
CA THR A 26 -7.92 6.65 -7.66
C THR A 26 -7.20 6.88 -6.34
N LEU A 27 -7.97 7.18 -5.29
CA LEU A 27 -7.43 7.26 -3.93
C LEU A 27 -7.40 5.88 -3.29
N GLN A 28 -6.19 5.41 -2.99
CA GLN A 28 -5.97 4.14 -2.29
C GLN A 28 -6.09 4.34 -0.78
N THR A 29 -6.72 3.39 -0.08
CA THR A 29 -6.78 3.37 1.39
C THR A 29 -5.94 2.22 1.93
N ILE A 30 -4.88 2.55 2.66
CA ILE A 30 -4.00 1.58 3.34
C ILE A 30 -4.16 1.74 4.85
N LYS A 31 -4.49 0.65 5.55
CA LYS A 31 -4.62 0.61 7.02
C LYS A 31 -3.63 -0.39 7.59
N ILE A 32 -2.67 0.09 8.37
CA ILE A 32 -1.69 -0.75 9.07
C ILE A 32 -2.19 -0.93 10.49
N THR A 33 -2.29 -2.18 10.96
CA THR A 33 -2.65 -2.52 12.33
C THR A 33 -1.52 -3.30 12.97
N PHE A 34 -0.99 -2.78 14.06
CA PHE A 34 -0.01 -3.46 14.92
C PHE A 34 -0.73 -4.04 16.14
N ALA A 35 -0.22 -5.15 16.68
CA ALA A 35 -0.77 -5.71 17.92
C ALA A 35 -0.34 -4.87 19.13
N GLU A 36 0.81 -4.22 19.02
CA GLU A 36 1.49 -3.45 20.04
C GLU A 36 1.08 -1.98 19.96
N SER A 37 0.63 -1.42 21.09
CA SER A 37 0.26 -0.01 21.15
C SER A 37 1.44 0.95 20.98
N ASN A 38 2.68 0.47 21.22
CA ASN A 38 3.92 1.23 21.08
C ASN A 38 4.63 0.98 19.73
N TRP A 39 3.89 0.63 18.68
CA TRP A 39 4.42 0.32 17.35
C TRP A 39 5.40 1.36 16.81
N ASP A 40 5.14 2.66 17.02
CA ASP A 40 5.98 3.76 16.54
C ASP A 40 7.41 3.67 17.10
N GLN A 41 7.52 3.41 18.40
CA GLN A 41 8.81 3.21 19.07
C GLN A 41 9.54 1.96 18.57
N LEU A 42 8.80 0.88 18.23
CA LEU A 42 9.39 -0.33 17.68
C LEU A 42 9.99 -0.06 16.29
N LEU A 43 9.27 0.67 15.44
CA LEU A 43 9.76 1.08 14.12
C LEU A 43 10.97 2.01 14.21
N ASP A 44 10.97 2.96 15.15
CA ASP A 44 12.12 3.83 15.42
C ASP A 44 13.35 3.03 15.89
N THR A 45 13.13 2.02 16.73
CA THR A 45 14.18 1.13 17.23
C THR A 45 14.82 0.35 16.08
N GLU A 46 14.00 -0.23 15.19
CA GLU A 46 14.50 -0.89 13.98
C GLU A 46 15.25 0.09 13.08
N LYS A 47 14.73 1.30 12.88
CA LYS A 47 15.38 2.33 12.06
C LYS A 47 16.73 2.80 12.61
N ALA A 48 16.91 2.80 13.93
CA ALA A 48 18.18 3.11 14.57
C ALA A 48 19.15 1.91 14.62
N GLY A 49 18.63 0.70 14.48
CA GLY A 49 19.36 -0.56 14.53
C GLY A 49 19.68 -1.14 13.16
N ASN A 50 19.15 -2.34 12.89
CA ASN A 50 19.46 -3.12 11.69
C ASN A 50 18.60 -2.75 10.47
N GLU A 51 17.70 -1.77 10.60
CA GLU A 51 16.68 -1.41 9.59
C GLU A 51 15.80 -2.61 9.17
N GLY A 52 15.51 -3.48 10.13
CA GLY A 52 14.65 -4.65 9.97
C GLY A 52 13.17 -4.28 9.85
N TYR A 53 12.36 -5.28 9.53
CA TYR A 53 10.91 -5.14 9.52
C TYR A 53 10.33 -5.47 10.89
N THR A 54 9.38 -4.64 11.33
CA THR A 54 8.47 -4.98 12.42
C THR A 54 7.23 -5.64 11.82
N MET A 55 6.79 -6.75 12.39
CA MET A 55 5.59 -7.44 11.92
C MET A 55 4.34 -6.65 12.33
N ALA A 56 3.60 -6.14 11.35
CA ALA A 56 2.24 -5.68 11.55
C ALA A 56 1.32 -6.90 11.69
N GLN A 57 0.33 -6.81 12.58
CA GLN A 57 -0.73 -7.83 12.69
C GLN A 57 -1.46 -7.98 11.35
N SER A 58 -1.77 -6.85 10.71
CA SER A 58 -2.34 -6.83 9.36
C SER A 58 -2.11 -5.51 8.64
N VAL A 59 -2.06 -5.58 7.31
CA VAL A 59 -2.21 -4.42 6.41
C VAL A 59 -3.44 -4.64 5.54
N ALA A 60 -4.37 -3.69 5.55
CA ALA A 60 -5.53 -3.71 4.66
C ALA A 60 -5.37 -2.69 3.54
N ILE A 61 -5.46 -3.12 2.28
CA ILE A 61 -5.40 -2.27 1.08
C ILE A 61 -6.76 -2.31 0.41
N ASN A 62 -7.47 -1.18 0.41
CA ASN A 62 -8.84 -1.06 -0.13
C ASN A 62 -9.84 -2.10 0.40
N GLY A 63 -9.60 -2.61 1.62
CA GLY A 63 -10.44 -3.61 2.27
C GLY A 63 -9.96 -5.05 2.10
N GLU A 64 -9.00 -5.33 1.21
CA GLU A 64 -8.30 -6.61 1.15
C GLU A 64 -7.26 -6.67 2.27
N VAL A 65 -7.27 -7.74 3.07
CA VAL A 65 -6.49 -7.84 4.32
C VAL A 65 -5.38 -8.87 4.17
N TYR A 66 -4.15 -8.44 4.43
CA TYR A 66 -2.96 -9.27 4.52
C TYR A 66 -2.51 -9.35 5.97
N ASP A 67 -2.33 -10.55 6.51
CA ASP A 67 -1.84 -10.75 7.87
C ASP A 67 -0.32 -10.97 7.88
N SER A 68 0.32 -10.68 9.02
CA SER A 68 1.77 -10.87 9.21
C SER A 68 2.61 -10.18 8.13
N VAL A 69 2.52 -8.86 8.04
CA VAL A 69 3.18 -8.05 7.00
C VAL A 69 4.39 -7.33 7.58
N GLY A 70 5.49 -7.26 6.83
CA GLY A 70 6.67 -6.49 7.23
C GLY A 70 6.44 -4.99 7.03
N VAL A 71 6.63 -4.20 8.09
CA VAL A 71 6.55 -2.73 8.04
C VAL A 71 7.78 -2.13 8.69
N LYS A 72 8.38 -1.13 8.05
CA LYS A 72 9.49 -0.34 8.61
C LYS A 72 9.43 1.12 8.20
N TYR A 73 10.10 1.97 8.96
CA TYR A 73 10.44 3.31 8.50
C TYR A 73 11.55 3.27 7.45
N LYS A 74 11.43 4.15 6.45
CA LYS A 74 12.42 4.31 5.38
C LYS A 74 12.96 5.74 5.34
N GLY A 75 13.88 5.99 4.41
CA GLY A 75 14.41 7.33 4.16
C GLY A 75 15.53 7.74 5.11
N ASN A 76 16.38 8.61 4.60
CA ASN A 76 17.53 9.17 5.34
C ASN A 76 17.18 10.58 5.78
N SER A 77 17.17 11.53 4.83
CA SER A 77 16.91 12.95 5.13
C SER A 77 15.44 13.33 5.31
N THR A 78 14.53 12.36 5.26
CA THR A 78 13.08 12.58 5.43
C THR A 78 12.49 11.79 6.59
N TYR A 79 13.27 10.97 7.28
CA TYR A 79 12.89 10.32 8.53
C TYR A 79 13.36 11.17 9.72
N GLN A 80 12.54 11.27 10.75
CA GLN A 80 12.88 11.84 12.05
C GLN A 80 12.06 11.14 13.13
N THR A 81 12.68 10.66 14.21
CA THR A 81 12.01 9.95 15.32
C THR A 81 10.85 10.76 15.94
N ASN A 82 10.94 12.09 15.94
CA ASN A 82 9.95 12.97 16.56
C ASN A 82 8.98 13.61 15.55
N GLN A 83 8.87 13.11 14.31
CA GLN A 83 7.91 13.64 13.34
C GLN A 83 6.61 12.86 13.31
N VAL A 84 5.50 13.59 13.12
CA VAL A 84 4.14 13.00 13.07
C VAL A 84 3.96 12.06 11.87
N LYS A 85 4.63 12.34 10.74
CA LYS A 85 4.50 11.56 9.51
C LYS A 85 5.85 11.07 9.01
N ASN A 86 6.22 9.87 9.40
CA ASN A 86 7.36 9.14 8.85
C ASN A 86 6.99 8.43 7.54
N PRO A 87 7.95 8.25 6.60
CA PRO A 87 7.72 7.46 5.40
C PRO A 87 7.85 5.96 5.69
N PHE A 88 7.00 5.14 5.07
CA PHE A 88 6.91 3.71 5.32
C PHE A 88 7.42 2.88 4.15
N HIS A 89 7.98 1.72 4.45
CA HIS A 89 8.15 0.61 3.52
C HIS A 89 7.36 -0.56 4.08
N ILE A 90 6.36 -0.99 3.31
CA ILE A 90 5.52 -2.15 3.57
C ILE A 90 5.93 -3.24 2.59
N GLU A 91 6.30 -4.40 3.10
CA GLU A 91 6.68 -5.57 2.31
C GLU A 91 5.72 -6.70 2.69
N LEU A 92 4.79 -6.98 1.77
CA LEU A 92 3.70 -7.94 1.98
C LEU A 92 4.24 -9.36 2.14
N ASP A 93 5.38 -9.66 1.50
CA ASP A 93 5.98 -10.98 1.48
C ASP A 93 7.12 -11.24 2.48
N THR A 94 7.35 -10.32 3.43
CA THR A 94 8.40 -10.51 4.45
C THR A 94 8.24 -11.80 5.26
N TYR A 95 6.99 -12.18 5.60
CA TYR A 95 6.71 -13.34 6.48
C TYR A 95 5.78 -14.38 5.86
N LYS A 96 5.00 -14.02 4.84
CA LYS A 96 4.08 -14.90 4.11
C LYS A 96 4.03 -14.46 2.66
N GLU A 97 3.93 -15.37 1.71
CA GLU A 97 3.89 -15.05 0.26
C GLU A 97 2.57 -14.37 -0.16
N HIS A 98 2.41 -13.10 0.22
CA HIS A 98 1.30 -12.23 -0.18
C HIS A 98 1.67 -11.38 -1.38
N ASP A 99 0.65 -10.97 -2.13
CA ASP A 99 0.78 -10.15 -3.32
C ASP A 99 -0.50 -9.32 -3.50
N HIS A 100 -0.35 -8.03 -3.81
CA HIS A 100 -1.46 -7.14 -4.14
C HIS A 100 -1.33 -6.69 -5.58
N GLN A 101 -2.10 -7.30 -6.49
CA GLN A 101 -2.09 -6.96 -7.93
C GLN A 101 -0.70 -7.08 -8.61
N GLY A 102 0.13 -8.02 -8.17
CA GLY A 102 1.51 -8.19 -8.64
C GLY A 102 2.55 -7.38 -7.85
N TYR A 103 2.12 -6.60 -6.85
CA TYR A 103 3.00 -5.80 -6.01
C TYR A 103 3.17 -6.43 -4.63
N LYS A 104 4.43 -6.55 -4.23
CA LYS A 104 4.82 -7.04 -2.89
C LYS A 104 5.40 -5.93 -2.02
N ASP A 105 6.06 -4.95 -2.64
CA ASP A 105 6.66 -3.80 -2.00
C ASP A 105 5.83 -2.53 -2.24
N ILE A 106 5.46 -1.84 -1.16
CA ILE A 106 4.79 -0.54 -1.20
C ILE A 106 5.60 0.45 -0.39
N LYS A 107 6.07 1.51 -1.06
CA LYS A 107 6.89 2.57 -0.45
C LYS A 107 6.11 3.86 -0.40
N LEU A 108 5.79 4.31 0.82
CA LEU A 108 5.00 5.50 1.05
C LEU A 108 5.93 6.66 1.44
N SER A 109 5.98 7.68 0.60
CA SER A 109 6.68 8.93 0.91
C SER A 109 5.91 9.73 1.96
N ASN A 110 6.63 10.42 2.85
CA ASN A 110 6.01 11.40 3.74
C ASN A 110 5.90 12.79 3.11
N VAL A 111 6.45 12.98 1.89
CA VAL A 111 6.42 14.21 1.08
C VAL A 111 6.86 15.47 1.83
N ALA A 112 7.71 15.33 2.85
CA ALA A 112 8.13 16.42 3.74
C ALA A 112 8.81 17.60 3.02
N LYS A 113 9.37 17.37 1.82
CA LYS A 113 10.05 18.39 1.00
C LYS A 113 9.21 18.87 -0.19
N ASP A 114 7.96 18.43 -0.29
CA ASP A 114 7.07 18.79 -1.37
C ASP A 114 5.74 19.38 -0.86
N PRO A 115 5.63 20.72 -0.74
CA PRO A 115 4.40 21.34 -0.27
C PRO A 115 3.21 21.14 -1.22
N SER A 116 3.42 20.76 -2.48
CA SER A 116 2.31 20.48 -3.39
C SER A 116 1.80 19.05 -3.31
N PHE A 117 2.58 18.11 -2.77
CA PHE A 117 2.28 16.67 -2.77
C PHE A 117 2.15 16.07 -4.18
N LEU A 118 2.58 16.79 -5.23
CA LEU A 118 2.34 16.41 -6.62
C LEU A 118 3.60 16.14 -7.42
N ARG A 119 4.79 16.58 -6.96
CA ARG A 119 5.99 16.52 -7.81
C ARG A 119 6.37 15.09 -8.15
N GLU A 120 6.33 14.19 -7.16
CA GLU A 120 6.62 12.77 -7.38
C GLU A 120 5.64 12.14 -8.38
N VAL A 121 4.33 12.34 -8.16
CA VAL A 121 3.27 11.81 -9.02
C VAL A 121 3.40 12.32 -10.45
N LEU A 122 3.55 13.63 -10.64
CA LEU A 122 3.68 14.23 -11.98
C LEU A 122 4.98 13.83 -12.67
N SER A 123 6.09 13.66 -11.94
CA SER A 123 7.34 13.18 -12.52
C SER A 123 7.18 11.76 -13.08
N TYR A 124 6.51 10.86 -12.36
CA TYR A 124 6.25 9.51 -12.85
C TYR A 124 5.28 9.51 -14.04
N ASP A 125 4.23 10.32 -14.00
CA ASP A 125 3.27 10.46 -15.11
C ASP A 125 3.96 10.96 -16.39
N ILE A 126 4.75 12.02 -16.31
CA ILE A 126 5.48 12.56 -17.47
C ILE A 126 6.45 11.53 -18.04
N LEU A 127 7.22 10.84 -17.18
CA LEU A 127 8.20 9.84 -17.63
C LEU A 127 7.56 8.58 -18.20
N GLY A 128 6.39 8.17 -17.70
CA GLY A 128 5.65 7.02 -18.22
C GLY A 128 5.06 7.26 -19.62
N ASN A 129 4.89 8.53 -20.01
CA ASN A 129 4.34 8.95 -21.29
C ASN A 129 5.41 9.38 -22.32
N TYR A 130 6.70 9.23 -22.01
CA TYR A 130 7.82 9.62 -22.88
C TYR A 130 8.34 8.41 -23.67
#